data_AF-A0A7W0P1M0-F1
#
_entry.id   AF-A0A7W0P1M0-F1
#
_cell.length_a   1.000
_cell.length_b   1.000
_cell.length_c   1.000
_cell.angle_alpha   90.00
_cell.angle_beta   90.00
_cell.angle_gamma   90.00
#
_symmetry.space_group_name_H-M   'P 1'
#
loop_
_entity.id
_entity.type
_entity.pdbx_description
1 polymer ?
#
loop_
_entity_poly.entity_id
_entity_poly.type
_entity_poly.pdbx_seq_one_letter_code
_entity_poly.pdbx_strand_id
1 'polypeptide(L)'
;MKSERERMDIVAAYEQVGTYRGAAGLCGTTHKTVKRVIEDHEAGLAADRPRRSQPKNTDGVSGVIWEKVRSTDGRISAKRLLPVAQAAGYRGSAR
;
A
#
# COMPACT_ATOMS: atom_id res chain seq x y z
N MET A 1 -5.53 -10.82 -3.92
CA MET A 1 -5.47 -9.98 -5.14
C MET A 1 -5.98 -10.85 -6.29
N LYS A 2 -6.53 -10.29 -7.38
CA LYS A 2 -6.95 -11.11 -8.53
C LYS A 2 -5.71 -11.67 -9.25
N SER A 3 -5.79 -12.92 -9.67
CA SER A 3 -4.76 -13.56 -10.49
C SER A 3 -4.64 -12.86 -11.84
N GLU A 4 -3.53 -13.10 -12.54
CA GLU A 4 -3.31 -12.54 -13.88
C GLU A 4 -4.35 -13.05 -14.88
N ARG A 5 -4.71 -14.34 -14.81
CA ARG A 5 -5.78 -14.92 -15.64
C ARG A 5 -7.12 -14.20 -15.42
N GLU A 6 -7.55 -14.06 -14.17
CA GLU A 6 -8.79 -13.35 -13.86
C GLU A 6 -8.77 -11.88 -14.31
N ARG A 7 -7.60 -11.23 -14.33
CA ARG A 7 -7.47 -9.87 -14.86
C ARG A 7 -7.65 -9.84 -16.38
N MET A 8 -7.07 -10.79 -17.10
CA MET A 8 -7.26 -10.91 -18.55
C MET A 8 -8.72 -11.21 -18.91
N ASP A 9 -9.39 -12.07 -18.14
CA ASP A 9 -10.83 -12.33 -18.31
C ASP A 9 -11.66 -11.05 -18.13
N ILE A 10 -11.30 -10.21 -17.15
CA ILE A 10 -11.94 -8.91 -16.90
C ILE A 10 -11.70 -7.93 -18.05
N VAL A 11 -10.48 -7.89 -18.60
CA VAL A 11 -10.15 -7.02 -19.74
C VAL A 11 -10.97 -7.44 -20.97
N ALA A 12 -10.95 -8.72 -21.32
CA ALA A 12 -11.71 -9.25 -22.44
C ALA A 12 -13.23 -9.01 -22.29
N ALA A 13 -13.78 -9.22 -21.09
CA ALA A 13 -15.18 -8.94 -20.81
C ALA A 13 -15.52 -7.44 -20.92
N TYR A 14 -14.60 -6.55 -20.54
CA TYR A 14 -14.81 -5.11 -20.70
C TYR A 14 -14.79 -4.69 -22.18
N GLU A 15 -13.85 -5.20 -22.97
CA GLU A 15 -13.78 -4.92 -24.42
C GLU A 15 -15.04 -5.39 -25.16
N GLN A 16 -15.64 -6.51 -24.73
CA GLN A 16 -16.87 -7.03 -25.34
C GLN A 16 -18.12 -6.21 -24.98
N VAL A 17 -18.27 -5.78 -23.72
CA VAL A 17 -19.53 -5.20 -23.21
C VAL A 17 -19.47 -3.67 -23.11
N GLY A 18 -18.28 -3.07 -23.11
CA GLY A 18 -18.05 -1.62 -23.09
C GLY A 18 -18.40 -0.91 -21.77
N THR A 19 -18.82 -1.65 -20.73
CA THR A 19 -19.22 -1.05 -19.45
C THR A 19 -18.65 -1.79 -18.25
N TYR A 20 -18.24 -1.05 -17.21
CA TYR A 20 -17.68 -1.66 -15.99
C TYR A 20 -18.69 -2.53 -15.23
N ARG A 21 -19.98 -2.16 -15.25
CA ARG A 21 -21.03 -2.95 -14.58
C ARG A 21 -21.39 -4.21 -15.37
N GLY A 22 -21.41 -4.13 -16.70
CA GLY A 22 -21.65 -5.30 -17.56
C GLY A 22 -20.54 -6.34 -17.41
N ALA A 23 -19.28 -5.92 -17.55
CA ALA A 23 -18.13 -6.80 -17.35
C ALA A 23 -18.08 -7.39 -15.92
N ALA A 24 -18.44 -6.59 -14.91
CA ALA A 24 -18.52 -7.08 -13.53
C ALA A 24 -19.55 -8.20 -13.35
N GLY A 25 -20.70 -8.10 -14.03
CA GLY A 25 -21.72 -9.15 -14.04
C GLY A 25 -21.23 -10.45 -14.66
N LEU A 26 -20.52 -10.37 -15.80
CA LEU A 26 -19.96 -11.55 -16.48
C LEU A 26 -18.84 -12.23 -15.68
N CYS A 27 -17.96 -11.44 -15.06
CA CYS A 27 -16.81 -11.97 -14.32
C CYS A 27 -17.10 -12.24 -12.83
N GLY A 28 -18.34 -12.07 -12.35
CA GLY A 28 -18.70 -12.30 -10.95
C GLY A 28 -17.91 -11.42 -9.96
N THR A 29 -17.64 -10.17 -10.31
CA THR A 29 -16.82 -9.24 -9.52
C THR A 29 -17.52 -7.90 -9.32
N THR A 30 -16.83 -6.94 -8.71
CA THR A 30 -17.36 -5.58 -8.53
C THR A 30 -16.90 -4.64 -9.64
N HIS A 31 -17.74 -3.71 -10.07
CA HIS A 31 -17.40 -2.71 -11.09
C HIS A 31 -16.19 -1.84 -10.71
N LYS A 32 -15.94 -1.59 -9.42
CA LYS A 32 -14.70 -0.93 -8.95
C LYS A 32 -13.45 -1.78 -9.19
N THR A 33 -13.57 -3.10 -9.09
CA THR A 33 -12.48 -4.02 -9.41
C THR A 33 -12.21 -4.03 -10.90
N VAL A 34 -13.27 -4.06 -11.72
CA VAL A 34 -13.14 -3.95 -13.18
C VAL A 34 -12.42 -2.66 -13.54
N LYS A 35 -12.94 -1.50 -13.09
CA LYS A 35 -12.32 -0.20 -13.34
C LYS A 35 -10.83 -0.19 -13.00
N ARG A 36 -10.46 -0.66 -11.80
CA ARG A 36 -9.05 -0.72 -11.38
C ARG A 36 -8.20 -1.63 -12.28
N VAL A 37 -8.74 -2.78 -12.71
CA VAL A 37 -8.01 -3.71 -13.58
C VAL A 37 -7.80 -3.12 -14.98
N ILE A 38 -8.80 -2.42 -15.52
CA ILE A 38 -8.68 -1.72 -16.80
C ILE A 38 -7.66 -0.58 -16.70
N GLU A 39 -7.75 0.28 -15.69
CA GLU A 39 -6.79 1.36 -15.47
C GLU A 39 -5.35 0.81 -15.29
N ASP A 40 -5.19 -0.29 -14.54
CA ASP A 40 -3.89 -0.97 -14.41
C ASP A 40 -3.40 -1.50 -15.77
N HIS A 41 -4.27 -2.12 -16.57
CA HIS A 41 -3.95 -2.68 -17.88
C HIS A 41 -3.56 -1.60 -18.91
N GLU A 42 -4.33 -0.52 -19.00
CA GLU A 42 -4.04 0.63 -19.87
C GLU A 42 -2.72 1.32 -19.47
N ALA A 43 -2.39 1.33 -18.18
CA ALA A 43 -1.12 1.83 -17.67
C ALA A 43 0.05 0.84 -17.80
N GLY A 44 -0.16 -0.35 -18.38
CA GLY A 44 0.86 -1.40 -18.53
C GLY A 44 1.35 -1.99 -17.19
N LEU A 45 0.52 -1.92 -16.15
CA LEU A 45 0.89 -2.39 -14.81
C LEU A 45 0.60 -3.88 -14.66
N ALA A 46 1.63 -4.63 -14.27
CA ALA A 46 1.53 -6.05 -13.98
C ALA A 46 0.58 -6.34 -12.81
N ALA A 47 0.00 -7.53 -12.82
CA ALA A 47 -0.93 -7.96 -11.79
C ALA A 47 -0.31 -7.92 -10.38
N ASP A 48 0.96 -8.29 -10.27
CA ASP A 48 1.70 -8.40 -9.02
C ASP A 48 2.58 -7.18 -8.73
N ARG A 49 2.12 -5.97 -9.08
CA ARG A 49 2.86 -4.76 -8.76
C ARG A 49 3.12 -4.70 -7.24
N PRO A 50 4.38 -4.66 -6.79
CA PRO A 50 4.67 -4.54 -5.37
C PRO A 50 4.06 -3.24 -4.87
N ARG A 51 3.40 -3.30 -3.70
CA ARG A 51 2.91 -2.08 -3.06
C ARG A 51 4.09 -1.14 -2.87
N ARG A 52 3.98 0.09 -3.36
CA ARG A 52 4.99 1.12 -3.06
C ARG A 52 5.06 1.25 -1.54
N SER A 53 6.24 0.99 -0.98
CA SER A 53 6.53 1.31 0.41
C SER A 53 6.33 2.82 0.57
N GLN A 54 5.30 3.20 1.32
CA GLN A 54 5.12 4.59 1.69
C GLN A 54 6.14 4.94 2.78
N PRO A 55 6.76 6.12 2.71
CA PRO A 55 7.67 6.56 3.76
C PRO A 55 6.89 6.64 5.08
N LYS A 56 7.46 6.06 6.14
CA LYS A 56 6.91 6.18 7.48
C LYS A 56 7.32 7.54 8.04
N ASN A 57 6.47 8.10 8.89
CA ASN A 57 6.77 9.35 9.60
C ASN A 57 8.06 9.29 10.45
N THR A 58 8.47 8.09 10.87
CA THR A 58 9.69 7.85 11.64
C THR A 58 10.93 7.65 10.79
N ASP A 59 10.83 7.59 9.45
CA ASP A 59 11.98 7.27 8.59
C ASP A 59 13.14 8.27 8.80
N GLY A 60 12.83 9.55 8.96
CA GLY A 60 13.82 10.61 9.23
C GLY A 60 14.52 10.52 10.59
N VAL A 61 13.98 9.75 11.55
CA VAL A 61 14.57 9.57 12.90
C VAL A 61 14.85 8.10 13.21
N SER A 62 14.79 7.23 12.20
CA SER A 62 14.92 5.78 12.34
C SER A 62 16.24 5.38 13.00
N GLY A 63 17.35 6.04 12.66
CA GLY A 63 18.66 5.81 13.29
C GLY A 63 18.66 6.06 14.80
N VAL A 64 18.09 7.18 15.25
CA VAL A 64 18.01 7.55 16.67
C VAL A 64 17.13 6.56 17.45
N ILE A 65 16.02 6.14 16.84
CA ILE A 65 15.15 5.09 17.40
C ILE A 65 15.95 3.80 17.57
N TRP A 66 16.66 3.38 16.53
CA TRP A 66 17.39 2.12 16.52
C TRP A 66 18.51 2.09 17.58
N GLU A 67 19.26 3.19 17.72
CA GLU A 67 20.30 3.34 18.72
C GLU A 67 19.75 3.25 20.16
N LYS A 68 18.65 3.94 20.45
CA LYS A 68 18.01 3.91 21.78
C LYS A 68 17.37 2.57 22.11
N VAL A 69 16.77 1.90 21.14
CA VAL A 69 16.24 0.53 21.31
C VAL A 69 17.39 -0.43 21.59
N ARG A 70 18.49 -0.37 20.83
CA ARG A 70 19.63 -1.26 21.01
C ARG A 70 20.35 -1.05 22.35
N SER A 71 20.61 0.20 22.74
CA SER A 71 21.26 0.53 24.02
C SER A 71 20.46 0.12 25.25
N THR A 72 19.15 -0.06 25.12
CA THR A 72 18.26 -0.47 26.21
C THR A 72 17.79 -1.91 26.10
N ASP A 73 18.33 -2.69 25.16
CA ASP A 73 17.90 -4.07 24.90
C ASP A 73 16.37 -4.16 24.69
N GLY A 74 15.81 -3.18 23.97
CA GLY A 74 14.37 -3.09 23.70
C GLY A 74 13.49 -2.66 24.88
N ARG A 75 14.06 -2.33 26.05
CA ARG A 75 13.29 -1.99 27.26
C ARG A 75 12.83 -0.53 27.31
N ILE A 76 13.34 0.35 26.44
CA ILE A 76 12.88 1.74 26.40
C ILE A 76 11.41 1.82 25.98
N SER A 77 10.61 2.55 26.76
CA SER A 77 9.23 2.82 26.39
C SER A 77 9.15 3.92 25.35
N ALA A 78 8.12 3.87 24.49
CA ALA A 78 7.86 4.93 23.50
C ALA A 78 7.74 6.33 24.14
N LYS A 79 7.16 6.42 25.35
CA LYS A 79 7.06 7.67 26.12
C LYS A 79 8.43 8.28 26.43
N ARG A 80 9.43 7.46 26.75
CA ARG A 80 10.81 7.93 27.02
C ARG A 80 11.59 8.20 25.74
N LEU A 81 11.26 7.50 24.67
CA LEU A 81 11.88 7.67 23.36
C LEU A 81 11.40 8.93 22.64
N LEU A 82 10.13 9.32 22.83
CA LEU A 82 9.50 10.40 22.09
C LEU A 82 10.23 11.76 22.21
N PRO A 83 10.62 12.25 23.41
CA PRO A 83 11.36 13.50 23.51
C PRO A 83 12.70 13.48 22.76
N VAL A 84 13.38 12.34 22.76
CA VAL A 84 14.65 12.15 22.03
C VAL A 84 14.42 12.19 20.53
N ALA A 85 13.37 11.52 20.04
CA ALA A 85 13.00 11.55 18.63
C ALA A 85 12.57 12.96 18.18
N GLN A 86 11.83 13.69 19.02
CA GLN A 86 11.41 15.08 18.75
C GLN A 86 12.60 16.02 18.66
N ALA A 87 13.58 15.90 19.56
CA ALA A 87 14.84 16.64 19.48
C ALA A 87 15.64 16.35 18.20
N ALA A 88 15.49 15.14 17.65
CA ALA A 88 16.07 14.74 16.37
C ALA A 88 15.22 15.12 15.14
N GLY A 89 14.12 15.85 15.31
CA GLY A 89 13.29 16.36 14.21
C GLY A 89 12.02 15.56 13.91
N TYR A 90 11.62 14.60 14.76
CA TYR A 90 10.34 13.91 14.62
C TYR A 90 9.17 14.88 14.88
N ARG A 91 8.28 15.04 13.89
CA ARG A 91 7.10 15.91 13.95
C ARG A 91 5.78 15.18 14.19
N GLY A 92 5.83 13.85 14.37
CA GLY A 92 4.62 13.08 14.63
C GLY A 92 4.10 13.25 16.06
N SER A 93 2.89 12.72 16.32
CA SER A 93 2.24 12.80 17.63
C SER A 93 2.63 11.65 18.56
N ALA A 94 2.26 11.79 19.84
CA ALA A 94 2.40 10.74 20.87
C ALA A 94 1.33 9.64 20.81
N ARG A 95 0.48 9.65 19.77
CA ARG A 95 -0.65 8.74 19.59
C ARG A 95 -0.22 7.35 19.17
#